data_AF-A0AAV6A081-F1
#
_entry.id   AF-A0AAV6A081-F1
#
_cell.length_a   1.000
_cell.length_b   1.000
_cell.length_c   1.000
_cell.angle_alpha   90.00
_cell.angle_beta   90.00
_cell.angle_gamma   90.00
#
_symmetry.space_group_name_H-M   'P 1'
#
loop_
_entity.id
_entity.type
_entity.pdbx_description
1 polymer ?
#
loop_
_entity_poly.entity_id
_entity_poly.type
_entity_poly.pdbx_seq_one_letter_code
_entity_poly.pdbx_strand_id
1 'polypeptide(L)'
;MAKAGHGYPQVVARAGDLLDERAVTVPARGSIDRALAAARSARATVVTDGARMAARVADLERAREWALGRQPWSDVAWKAVPSLPVSADEISARRLFRSGASMVLVRDRRRVVGAIQRWAESGASLAAKLERLQGPAAEARLWLLRAAGKLGEANGHAVYATGGVIRDLVLGRDADQMVDLDFVVEEDGIAFARRLGDELGGNLVLHTAFGTASIEGGATPDGTRLPRVDIATSRRERYRRPGALPEVAPAGIDEDLGRRDFSVNAMAVALAPSAWGRLHDSHGGRDDVLARRLRVLHPLSLVEDPTRIWRGARYAARLSLRPDAGFRRALALAYTLAPYPALSGQRLLAELELVMAEGEPWRALGLLFEWGAFRLWDPSYRVTAATRRRFAEARALLSWARESGITVDATELALLSVLFDQSRPVAERCLRRLAVTSGLAAMVDPTAARDLARRLAAMRPRRASRVAELLRPAREMMVLGTWLASERPGRREIEWYLREGHAVRALSSGADVVAAGVPRGPLVGQALGLLRDLRLDGRVRTLSDERAAVADWMRALSMKGDLR
;
A
#
# COMPACT_ATOMS: atom_id res chain seq x y z
N MET A 1 11.25 33.38 62.22
CA MET A 1 12.16 33.40 61.07
C MET A 1 12.23 32.00 60.47
N ALA A 2 11.44 31.72 59.44
CA ALA A 2 11.47 30.45 58.73
C ALA A 2 12.67 30.45 57.76
N LYS A 3 13.54 29.44 57.85
CA LYS A 3 14.69 29.25 56.95
C LYS A 3 14.19 29.11 55.51
N ALA A 4 14.69 29.99 54.64
CA ALA A 4 14.51 29.90 53.20
C ALA A 4 15.03 28.54 52.70
N GLY A 5 14.13 27.75 52.11
CA GLY A 5 14.49 26.53 51.42
C GLY A 5 15.46 26.86 50.29
N HIS A 6 16.64 26.22 50.33
CA HIS A 6 17.60 26.28 49.24
C HIS A 6 16.95 25.59 48.03
N GLY A 7 16.40 26.38 47.11
CA GLY A 7 16.02 25.90 45.80
C GLY A 7 17.27 25.43 45.09
N TYR A 8 17.40 24.12 44.87
CA TYR A 8 18.36 23.59 43.91
C TYR A 8 18.16 24.33 42.59
N PRO A 9 19.21 24.94 42.01
CA PRO A 9 19.07 25.64 40.73
C PRO A 9 18.60 24.61 39.71
N GLN A 10 17.39 24.80 39.16
CA GLN A 10 16.96 24.04 38.00
C GLN A 10 17.91 24.41 36.86
N VAL A 11 18.87 23.53 36.57
CA VAL A 11 19.74 23.66 35.40
C VAL A 11 18.84 23.51 34.18
N VAL A 12 18.46 24.63 33.57
CA VAL A 12 17.74 24.63 32.30
C VAL A 12 18.78 24.27 31.23
N ALA A 13 18.74 23.04 30.74
CA ALA A 13 19.59 22.59 29.64
C ALA A 13 19.42 23.51 28.43
N ARG A 14 20.54 23.93 27.84
CA ARG A 14 20.57 24.79 26.65
C ARG A 14 20.80 23.95 25.40
N ALA A 15 20.48 24.50 24.23
CA ALA A 15 20.67 23.83 22.94
C ALA A 15 22.13 23.39 22.72
N GLY A 16 23.11 24.13 23.24
CA GLY A 16 24.52 23.72 23.22
C GLY A 16 24.80 22.46 24.05
N ASP A 17 24.08 22.25 25.15
CA ASP A 17 24.23 21.09 26.04
C ASP A 17 23.55 19.83 25.46
N LEU A 18 22.63 20.03 24.51
CA LEU A 18 21.89 18.97 23.82
C LEU A 18 22.56 18.51 22.52
N LEU A 19 23.74 19.04 22.19
CA LEU A 19 24.48 18.68 20.98
C LEU A 19 24.90 17.20 21.02
N ASP A 20 24.29 16.39 20.17
CA ASP A 20 24.61 14.98 19.97
C ASP A 20 25.37 14.73 18.66
N GLU A 21 25.34 15.68 17.72
CA GLU A 21 25.94 15.53 16.41
C GLU A 21 26.91 16.66 16.07
N ARG A 22 28.10 16.30 15.59
CA ARG A 22 29.08 17.27 15.09
C ARG A 22 28.79 17.57 13.62
N ALA A 23 28.72 18.86 13.27
CA ALA A 23 28.40 19.30 11.92
C ALA A 23 29.62 19.86 11.18
N VAL A 24 29.69 19.61 9.86
CA VAL A 24 30.63 20.26 8.94
C VAL A 24 29.87 21.01 7.85
N THR A 25 30.34 22.20 7.49
CA THR A 25 29.74 23.01 6.42
C THR A 25 30.37 22.68 5.07
N VAL A 26 29.53 22.32 4.09
CA VAL A 26 29.92 21.98 2.71
C VAL A 26 28.93 22.65 1.74
N PRO A 27 29.38 23.24 0.62
CA PRO A 27 28.47 23.83 -0.36
C PRO A 27 27.41 22.82 -0.85
N ALA A 28 26.14 23.23 -0.95
CA ALA A 28 25.02 22.35 -1.29
C ALA A 28 25.18 21.61 -2.63
N ARG A 29 25.81 22.27 -3.62
CA ARG A 29 26.11 21.67 -4.95
C ARG A 29 27.32 20.73 -4.93
N GLY A 30 28.01 20.59 -3.80
CA GLY A 30 29.12 19.66 -3.65
C GLY A 30 28.66 18.22 -3.80
N SER A 31 29.52 17.37 -4.35
CA SER A 31 29.20 15.95 -4.48
C SER A 31 29.14 15.25 -3.12
N ILE A 32 28.40 14.14 -3.05
CA ILE A 32 28.36 13.26 -1.87
C ILE A 32 29.78 12.82 -1.46
N ASP A 33 30.65 12.47 -2.41
CA ASP A 33 32.02 12.06 -2.12
C ASP A 33 32.84 13.17 -1.44
N ARG A 34 32.69 14.42 -1.90
CA ARG A 34 33.35 15.59 -1.28
C ARG A 34 32.80 15.87 0.11
N ALA A 35 31.48 15.78 0.27
CA ALA A 35 30.82 15.94 1.56
C ALA A 35 31.30 14.90 2.58
N LEU A 36 31.40 13.63 2.18
CA LEU A 36 31.90 12.54 3.01
C LEU A 36 33.37 12.71 3.37
N ALA A 37 34.21 13.17 2.43
CA ALA A 37 35.61 13.47 2.72
C ALA A 37 35.74 14.59 3.77
N ALA A 38 34.99 15.68 3.60
CA ALA A 38 34.98 16.78 4.57
C ALA A 38 34.48 16.33 5.94
N ALA A 39 33.43 15.50 5.99
CA ALA A 39 32.91 14.94 7.23
C ALA A 39 33.93 14.08 7.96
N ARG A 40 34.64 13.19 7.25
CA ARG A 40 35.73 12.37 7.82
C ARG A 40 36.85 13.23 8.40
N SER A 41 37.33 14.23 7.66
CA SER A 41 38.37 15.15 8.14
C SER A 41 37.93 15.93 9.39
N ALA A 42 36.66 16.32 9.45
CA ALA A 42 36.10 17.06 10.58
C ALA A 42 35.63 16.16 11.74
N ARG A 43 35.67 14.82 11.59
CA ARG A 43 34.99 13.85 12.48
C ARG A 43 33.53 14.27 12.73
N ALA A 44 32.86 14.74 11.68
CA ALA A 44 31.48 15.17 11.71
C ALA A 44 30.56 14.02 11.31
N THR A 45 29.38 14.00 11.90
CA THR A 45 28.30 13.03 11.65
C THR A 45 27.14 13.67 10.88
N VAL A 46 27.15 15.00 10.74
CA VAL A 46 26.20 15.78 9.93
C VAL A 46 26.95 16.69 8.96
N VAL A 47 26.46 16.74 7.72
CA VAL A 47 26.88 17.72 6.71
C VAL A 47 25.78 18.77 6.56
N THR A 48 26.14 20.05 6.51
CA THR A 48 25.20 21.17 6.32
C THR A 48 25.69 22.14 5.26
N ASP A 49 24.77 22.89 4.65
CA ASP A 49 25.10 24.04 3.79
C ASP A 49 25.44 25.30 4.61
N GLY A 50 25.39 25.21 5.94
CA GLY A 50 25.55 26.34 6.84
C GLY A 50 24.29 27.22 6.92
N ALA A 51 23.19 26.84 6.27
CA ALA A 51 21.92 27.56 6.22
C ALA A 51 20.74 26.68 6.68
N ARG A 52 20.02 26.04 5.76
CA ARG A 52 18.77 25.32 6.05
C ARG A 52 18.76 23.89 5.51
N MET A 53 19.92 23.34 5.18
CA MET A 53 20.07 21.98 4.71
C MET A 53 20.99 21.18 5.61
N ALA A 54 20.63 19.93 5.84
CA ALA A 54 21.46 18.99 6.58
C ALA A 54 21.27 17.56 6.07
N ALA A 55 22.34 16.79 6.04
CA ALA A 55 22.32 15.36 5.74
C ALA A 55 23.12 14.62 6.82
N ARG A 56 22.61 13.47 7.27
CA ARG A 56 23.37 12.57 8.13
C ARG A 56 24.45 11.90 7.29
N VAL A 57 25.65 11.75 7.84
CA VAL A 57 26.76 11.09 7.13
C VAL A 57 26.39 9.65 6.76
N ALA A 58 25.67 8.94 7.63
CA ALA A 58 25.15 7.60 7.34
C ALA A 58 24.22 7.56 6.10
N ASP A 59 23.40 8.59 5.88
CA ASP A 59 22.57 8.68 4.66
C ASP A 59 23.45 8.90 3.41
N LEU A 60 24.47 9.73 3.53
CA LEU A 60 25.43 9.99 2.44
C LEU A 60 26.26 8.75 2.09
N GLU A 61 26.68 7.97 3.10
CA GLU A 61 27.40 6.71 2.90
C GLU A 61 26.53 5.69 2.17
N ARG A 62 25.28 5.51 2.60
CA ARG A 62 24.30 4.66 1.90
C ARG A 62 24.10 5.11 0.45
N ALA A 63 23.92 6.41 0.22
CA ALA A 63 23.78 6.95 -1.14
C ALA A 63 25.03 6.69 -2.00
N ARG A 64 26.23 6.82 -1.43
CA ARG A 64 27.48 6.50 -2.12
C ARG A 64 27.59 5.01 -2.49
N GLU A 65 27.17 4.10 -1.60
CA GLU A 65 27.12 2.66 -1.89
C GLU A 65 26.24 2.33 -3.10
N TRP A 66 25.21 3.15 -3.37
CA TRP A 66 24.33 3.01 -4.54
C TRP A 66 24.76 3.86 -5.73
N ALA A 67 26.07 4.15 -5.83
CA ALA A 67 26.69 4.90 -6.92
C ALA A 67 26.21 6.36 -7.08
N LEU A 68 25.67 6.97 -6.02
CA LEU A 68 25.28 8.39 -6.03
C LEU A 68 26.40 9.33 -5.61
N GLY A 69 27.62 8.85 -5.41
CA GLY A 69 28.77 9.63 -4.89
C GLY A 69 29.05 10.95 -5.62
N ARG A 70 28.76 10.99 -6.93
CA ARG A 70 28.94 12.19 -7.77
C ARG A 70 27.76 13.16 -7.75
N GLN A 71 26.60 12.75 -7.27
CA GLN A 71 25.42 13.61 -7.18
C GLN A 71 25.60 14.67 -6.10
N PRO A 72 24.91 15.82 -6.21
CA PRO A 72 24.85 16.80 -5.13
C PRO A 72 24.34 16.17 -3.83
N TRP A 73 25.05 16.36 -2.71
CA TRP A 73 24.58 15.85 -1.42
C TRP A 73 23.25 16.50 -1.01
N SER A 74 22.92 17.67 -1.57
CA SER A 74 21.64 18.36 -1.40
C SER A 74 20.42 17.55 -1.84
N ASP A 75 20.60 16.54 -2.69
CA ASP A 75 19.50 15.72 -3.22
C ASP A 75 19.08 14.63 -2.24
N VAL A 76 19.97 14.26 -1.33
CA VAL A 76 19.77 13.29 -0.26
C VAL A 76 19.69 13.95 1.13
N ALA A 77 19.53 15.27 1.17
CA ALA A 77 19.50 16.07 2.39
C ALA A 77 18.07 16.39 2.86
N TRP A 78 17.93 16.57 4.17
CA TRP A 78 16.81 17.31 4.75
C TRP A 78 16.90 18.77 4.33
N LYS A 79 15.77 19.34 3.90
CA LYS A 79 15.64 20.75 3.50
C LYS A 79 14.70 21.46 4.45
N ALA A 80 14.91 22.77 4.61
CA ALA A 80 14.22 23.60 5.59
C ALA A 80 14.44 23.14 7.04
N VAL A 81 15.66 22.68 7.34
CA VAL A 81 16.08 22.32 8.69
C VAL A 81 16.13 23.59 9.54
N PRO A 82 15.36 23.69 10.63
CA PRO A 82 15.39 24.85 11.49
C PRO A 82 16.71 24.94 12.26
N SER A 83 17.02 26.12 12.79
CA SER A 83 18.21 26.31 13.61
C SER A 83 17.93 27.12 14.86
N LEU A 84 18.67 26.83 15.93
CA LEU A 84 18.65 27.57 17.19
C LEU A 84 20.03 28.10 17.55
N PRO A 85 20.13 29.24 18.27
CA PRO A 85 21.38 29.65 18.88
C PRO A 85 21.78 28.66 19.99
N VAL A 86 23.09 28.49 20.24
CA VAL A 86 23.63 27.66 21.34
C VAL A 86 23.03 27.98 22.71
N SER A 87 22.60 29.23 22.91
CA SER A 87 22.02 29.73 24.15
C SER A 87 20.51 29.50 24.28
N ALA A 88 19.84 28.98 23.25
CA ALA A 88 18.40 28.70 23.32
C ALA A 88 18.10 27.63 24.38
N ASP A 89 16.96 27.73 25.03
CA ASP A 89 16.48 26.71 25.96
C ASP A 89 16.05 25.42 25.24
N GLU A 90 16.05 24.30 25.97
CA GLU A 90 15.55 23.00 25.50
C GLU A 90 14.10 23.05 25.00
N ILE A 91 13.24 23.89 25.61
CA ILE A 91 11.81 23.98 25.27
C ILE A 91 11.64 24.47 23.82
N SER A 92 12.50 25.38 23.37
CA SER A 92 12.58 25.88 22.00
C SER A 92 12.93 24.76 21.02
N ALA A 93 13.89 23.90 21.36
CA ALA A 93 14.22 22.72 20.55
C ALA A 93 13.02 21.76 20.46
N ARG A 94 12.40 21.43 21.60
CA ARG A 94 11.20 20.58 21.66
C ARG A 94 10.03 21.14 20.85
N ARG A 95 9.84 22.46 20.82
CA ARG A 95 8.80 23.11 20.01
C ARG A 95 9.07 22.90 18.51
N LEU A 96 10.32 23.00 18.07
CA LEU A 96 10.69 22.72 16.68
C LEU A 96 10.45 21.26 16.30
N PHE A 97 10.81 20.31 17.16
CA PHE A 97 10.51 18.89 16.92
C PHE A 97 9.01 18.63 16.83
N ARG A 98 8.20 19.18 17.74
CA ARG A 98 6.73 19.09 17.69
C ARG A 98 6.13 19.72 16.43
N SER A 99 6.78 20.74 15.86
CA SER A 99 6.37 21.30 14.55
C SER A 99 6.68 20.37 13.36
N GLY A 100 7.43 19.29 13.58
CA GLY A 100 7.81 18.29 12.59
C GLY A 100 9.25 18.38 12.11
N ALA A 101 10.14 19.07 12.83
CA ALA A 101 11.57 18.98 12.55
C ALA A 101 12.06 17.56 12.89
N SER A 102 12.89 16.97 12.01
CA SER A 102 13.58 15.70 12.30
C SER A 102 14.98 15.94 12.89
N MET A 103 15.48 17.16 12.73
CA MET A 103 16.80 17.63 13.18
C MET A 103 16.72 19.14 13.37
N VAL A 104 17.49 19.68 14.31
CA VAL A 104 17.67 21.12 14.51
C VAL A 104 19.15 21.45 14.45
N LEU A 105 19.55 22.40 13.60
CA LEU A 105 20.94 22.88 13.57
C LEU A 105 21.20 23.83 14.74
N VAL A 106 22.36 23.72 15.39
CA VAL A 106 22.74 24.63 16.47
C VAL A 106 23.81 25.59 15.97
N ARG A 107 23.62 26.88 16.24
CA ARG A 107 24.47 27.96 15.77
C ARG A 107 25.14 28.70 16.91
N ASP A 108 26.44 28.92 16.75
CA ASP A 108 27.14 29.97 17.47
C ASP A 108 27.32 31.16 16.52
N ARG A 109 26.63 32.27 16.82
CA ARG A 109 26.48 33.44 15.93
C ARG A 109 26.03 33.03 14.52
N ARG A 110 26.91 33.12 13.51
CA ARG A 110 26.62 32.76 12.12
C ARG A 110 27.03 31.33 11.77
N ARG A 111 27.86 30.67 12.58
CA ARG A 111 28.44 29.36 12.29
C ARG A 111 27.56 28.25 12.85
N VAL A 112 27.29 27.22 12.06
CA VAL A 112 26.69 25.97 12.56
C VAL A 112 27.79 25.17 13.28
N VAL A 113 27.56 24.88 14.56
CA VAL A 113 28.52 24.14 15.41
C VAL A 113 28.17 22.66 15.53
N GLY A 114 26.90 22.32 15.36
CA GLY A 114 26.41 20.95 15.44
C GLY A 114 24.93 20.86 15.09
N ALA A 115 24.34 19.70 15.37
CA ALA A 115 22.91 19.48 15.27
C ALA A 115 22.40 18.73 16.50
N ILE A 116 21.10 18.80 16.69
CA ILE A 116 20.35 18.01 17.67
C ILE A 116 19.41 17.11 16.86
N GLN A 117 19.52 15.80 17.01
CA GLN A 117 18.53 14.86 16.44
C GLN A 117 17.24 14.90 17.24
N ARG A 118 16.12 14.47 16.66
CA ARG A 118 14.95 14.17 17.47
C ARG A 118 15.25 12.95 18.35
N TRP A 119 14.99 13.06 19.65
CA TRP A 119 15.07 11.95 20.61
C TRP A 119 13.68 11.52 21.05
N ALA A 120 13.55 10.28 21.55
CA ALA A 120 12.34 9.84 22.23
C ALA A 120 12.06 10.72 23.44
N GLU A 121 10.87 11.33 23.52
CA GLU A 121 10.50 12.16 24.67
C GLU A 121 10.50 11.32 25.97
N SER A 122 11.46 11.58 26.85
CA SER A 122 11.47 11.02 28.21
C SER A 122 10.18 11.39 28.95
N GLY A 123 9.44 10.37 29.41
CA GLY A 123 8.22 10.53 30.20
C GLY A 123 6.90 10.53 29.41
N ALA A 124 6.93 10.49 28.07
CA ALA A 124 5.71 10.28 27.30
C ALA A 124 5.14 8.88 27.58
N SER A 125 3.86 8.81 27.93
CA SER A 125 3.18 7.54 28.26
C SER A 125 1.77 7.51 27.68
N LEU A 126 1.38 6.33 27.20
CA LEU A 126 0.03 5.98 26.79
C LEU A 126 -0.68 5.09 27.83
N ALA A 127 -0.09 4.87 29.01
CA ALA A 127 -0.68 4.07 30.09
C ALA A 127 -2.12 4.51 30.40
N ALA A 128 -2.33 5.81 30.64
CA ALA A 128 -3.67 6.34 30.91
C ALA A 128 -4.69 6.12 29.77
N LYS A 129 -4.22 5.97 28.52
CA LYS A 129 -5.11 5.62 27.40
C LYS A 129 -5.41 4.13 27.37
N LEU A 130 -4.42 3.28 27.64
CA LEU A 130 -4.60 1.83 27.76
C LEU A 130 -5.61 1.50 28.86
N GLU A 131 -5.50 2.14 30.02
CA GLU A 131 -6.40 1.94 31.17
C GLU A 131 -7.81 2.48 30.94
N ARG A 132 -8.03 3.29 29.91
CA ARG A 132 -9.35 3.82 29.53
C ARG A 132 -10.04 3.00 28.47
N LEU A 133 -9.40 1.97 27.92
CA LEU A 133 -10.06 1.06 26.98
C LEU A 133 -11.20 0.33 27.72
N GLN A 134 -12.39 0.31 27.13
CA GLN A 134 -13.60 -0.27 27.74
C GLN A 134 -14.23 -1.32 26.82
N GLY A 135 -14.97 -2.25 27.43
CA GLY A 135 -15.72 -3.31 26.77
C GLY A 135 -15.00 -4.68 26.80
N PRO A 136 -15.71 -5.78 26.52
CA PRO A 136 -15.14 -7.14 26.61
C PRO A 136 -13.90 -7.33 25.73
N ALA A 137 -13.91 -6.73 24.55
CA ALA A 137 -12.80 -6.78 23.61
C ALA A 137 -11.57 -5.99 24.12
N ALA A 138 -11.79 -4.93 24.88
CA ALA A 138 -10.72 -4.16 25.53
C ALA A 138 -10.08 -4.93 26.69
N GLU A 139 -10.90 -5.58 27.51
CA GLU A 139 -10.44 -6.36 28.66
C GLU A 139 -9.50 -7.50 28.22
N ALA A 140 -9.91 -8.26 27.20
CA ALA A 140 -9.10 -9.32 26.62
C ALA A 140 -7.76 -8.80 26.07
N ARG A 141 -7.78 -7.67 25.36
CA ARG A 141 -6.56 -7.02 24.83
C ARG A 141 -5.65 -6.51 25.94
N LEU A 142 -6.21 -5.85 26.96
CA LEU A 142 -5.45 -5.31 28.07
C LEU A 142 -4.82 -6.43 28.90
N TRP A 143 -5.56 -7.51 29.13
CA TRP A 143 -5.03 -8.72 29.77
C TRP A 143 -3.85 -9.28 28.98
N LEU A 144 -3.99 -9.46 27.67
CA LEU A 144 -2.94 -9.97 26.80
C LEU A 144 -1.68 -9.08 26.80
N LEU A 145 -1.85 -7.75 26.71
CA LEU A 145 -0.74 -6.80 26.79
C LEU A 145 0.00 -6.93 28.15
N ARG A 146 -0.74 -7.09 29.25
CA ARG A 146 -0.17 -7.28 30.59
C ARG A 146 0.52 -8.64 30.74
N ALA A 147 -0.07 -9.70 30.20
CA ALA A 147 0.51 -11.05 30.21
C ALA A 147 1.84 -11.06 29.43
N ALA A 148 1.85 -10.51 28.22
CA ALA A 148 3.06 -10.37 27.41
C ALA A 148 4.15 -9.54 28.13
N GLY A 149 3.76 -8.43 28.76
CA GLY A 149 4.65 -7.58 29.54
C GLY A 149 5.28 -8.28 30.75
N LYS A 150 4.46 -8.95 31.58
CA LYS A 150 4.92 -9.71 32.75
C LYS A 150 5.83 -10.86 32.34
N LEU A 151 5.44 -11.61 31.31
CA LEU A 151 6.23 -12.71 30.78
C LEU A 151 7.57 -12.23 30.24
N GLY A 152 7.58 -11.10 29.52
CA GLY A 152 8.79 -10.47 29.02
C GLY A 152 9.76 -10.12 30.14
N GLU A 153 9.31 -9.34 31.12
CA GLU A 153 10.12 -8.90 32.25
C GLU A 153 10.66 -10.09 33.07
N ALA A 154 9.84 -11.11 33.32
CA ALA A 154 10.25 -12.32 34.06
C ALA A 154 11.34 -13.14 33.33
N ASN A 155 11.45 -13.02 32.01
CA ASN A 155 12.42 -13.75 31.18
C ASN A 155 13.52 -12.85 30.61
N GLY A 156 13.62 -11.60 31.07
CA GLY A 156 14.67 -10.66 30.62
C GLY A 156 14.46 -10.11 29.20
N HIS A 157 13.26 -10.21 28.63
CA HIS A 157 12.94 -9.69 27.31
C HIS A 157 12.28 -8.30 27.39
N ALA A 158 12.78 -7.35 26.61
CA ALA A 158 12.08 -6.09 26.39
C ALA A 158 10.99 -6.28 25.33
N VAL A 159 9.72 -6.13 25.75
CA VAL A 159 8.53 -6.36 24.90
C VAL A 159 7.80 -5.06 24.65
N TYR A 160 7.48 -4.82 23.38
CA TYR A 160 6.82 -3.61 22.91
C TYR A 160 5.61 -3.92 22.06
N ALA A 161 4.49 -3.24 22.28
CA ALA A 161 3.42 -3.17 21.29
C ALA A 161 3.75 -2.12 20.22
N THR A 162 3.57 -2.46 18.95
CA THR A 162 3.89 -1.57 17.81
C THR A 162 2.76 -1.52 16.78
N GLY A 163 3.00 -0.86 15.65
CA GLY A 163 2.12 -0.98 14.48
C GLY A 163 0.84 -0.13 14.58
N GLY A 164 -0.22 -0.63 13.93
CA GLY A 164 -1.48 0.11 13.78
C GLY A 164 -2.16 0.42 15.11
N VAL A 165 -2.05 -0.50 16.07
CA VAL A 165 -2.60 -0.39 17.42
C VAL A 165 -2.13 0.86 18.17
N ILE A 166 -0.83 1.19 18.07
CA ILE A 166 -0.30 2.36 18.76
C ILE A 166 -0.84 3.64 18.14
N ARG A 167 -0.93 3.69 16.81
CA ARG A 167 -1.54 4.82 16.10
C ARG A 167 -3.01 4.99 16.50
N ASP A 168 -3.77 3.90 16.54
CA ASP A 168 -5.19 3.94 16.84
C ASP A 168 -5.44 4.37 18.30
N LEU A 169 -4.58 3.94 19.23
CA LEU A 169 -4.54 4.43 20.61
C LEU A 169 -4.19 5.93 20.70
N VAL A 170 -3.23 6.41 19.89
CA VAL A 170 -2.89 7.84 19.81
C VAL A 170 -4.10 8.66 19.32
N LEU A 171 -4.87 8.13 18.37
CA LEU A 171 -6.10 8.75 17.86
C LEU A 171 -7.29 8.67 18.85
N GLY A 172 -7.18 7.87 19.92
CA GLY A 172 -8.28 7.65 20.86
C GLY A 172 -9.42 6.82 20.25
N ARG A 173 -9.07 5.89 19.35
CA ARG A 173 -10.00 4.90 18.79
C ARG A 173 -10.32 3.81 19.82
N ASP A 174 -11.49 3.21 19.68
CA ASP A 174 -11.95 2.16 20.59
C ASP A 174 -11.25 0.82 20.33
N ALA A 175 -11.29 -0.07 21.33
CA ALA A 175 -10.63 -1.37 21.27
C ALA A 175 -11.12 -2.28 20.12
N ASP A 176 -12.38 -2.13 19.70
CA ASP A 176 -12.93 -2.89 18.57
C ASP A 176 -12.29 -2.51 17.22
N GLN A 177 -11.70 -1.32 17.13
CA GLN A 177 -10.99 -0.85 15.94
C GLN A 177 -9.54 -1.34 15.90
N MET A 178 -9.08 -2.00 16.97
CA MET A 178 -7.73 -2.54 17.13
C MET A 178 -7.75 -4.03 16.79
N VAL A 179 -7.73 -4.35 15.50
CA VAL A 179 -8.10 -5.69 15.01
C VAL A 179 -6.96 -6.73 15.11
N ASP A 180 -5.70 -6.28 15.24
CA ASP A 180 -4.50 -7.14 15.37
C ASP A 180 -3.48 -6.52 16.35
N LEU A 181 -2.72 -7.37 17.06
CA LEU A 181 -1.66 -6.94 17.99
C LEU A 181 -0.28 -7.35 17.48
N ASP A 182 0.54 -6.35 17.16
CA ASP A 182 1.94 -6.53 16.76
C ASP A 182 2.87 -6.33 17.97
N PHE A 183 3.58 -7.37 18.37
CA PHE A 183 4.65 -7.31 19.38
C PHE A 183 6.03 -7.33 18.74
N VAL A 184 6.89 -6.44 19.22
CA VAL A 184 8.32 -6.44 18.92
C VAL A 184 9.05 -6.78 20.21
N VAL A 185 9.95 -7.76 20.11
CA VAL A 185 10.72 -8.28 21.24
C VAL A 185 12.20 -8.09 20.94
N GLU A 186 12.94 -7.49 21.88
CA GLU A 186 14.40 -7.44 21.76
C GLU A 186 15.02 -8.80 22.04
N GLU A 187 16.08 -9.10 21.28
CA GLU A 187 16.87 -10.35 21.33
C GLU A 187 16.20 -11.56 20.67
N ASP A 188 15.34 -12.31 21.37
CA ASP A 188 14.78 -13.58 20.88
C ASP A 188 13.24 -13.61 20.94
N GLY A 189 12.62 -13.08 19.89
CA GLY A 189 11.16 -13.09 19.75
C GLY A 189 10.58 -14.49 19.54
N ILE A 190 11.35 -15.46 19.05
CA ILE A 190 10.86 -16.84 18.85
C ILE A 190 10.77 -17.57 20.19
N ALA A 191 11.78 -17.45 21.04
CA ALA A 191 11.74 -17.99 22.40
C ALA A 191 10.59 -17.37 23.21
N PHE A 192 10.41 -16.04 23.12
CA PHE A 192 9.28 -15.36 23.72
C PHE A 192 7.93 -15.86 23.19
N ALA A 193 7.80 -16.02 21.87
CA ALA A 193 6.56 -16.49 21.23
C ALA A 193 6.15 -17.90 21.67
N ARG A 194 7.12 -18.80 21.89
CA ARG A 194 6.83 -20.14 22.44
C ARG A 194 6.22 -20.05 23.83
N ARG A 195 6.87 -19.32 24.73
CA ARG A 195 6.38 -19.13 26.10
C ARG A 195 5.02 -18.45 26.14
N LEU A 196 4.82 -17.43 25.30
CA LEU A 196 3.54 -16.74 25.22
C LEU A 196 2.46 -17.67 24.64
N GLY A 197 2.77 -18.47 23.62
CA GLY A 197 1.83 -19.45 23.06
C GLY A 197 1.33 -20.43 24.13
N ASP A 198 2.24 -20.95 24.96
CA ASP A 198 1.92 -21.84 26.08
C ASP A 198 1.04 -21.14 27.13
N GLU A 199 1.36 -19.89 27.50
CA GLU A 199 0.57 -19.08 28.45
C GLU A 199 -0.85 -18.78 27.93
N LEU A 200 -1.00 -18.54 26.63
CA LEU A 200 -2.27 -18.18 26.00
C LEU A 200 -3.12 -19.39 25.60
N GLY A 201 -2.55 -20.60 25.59
CA GLY A 201 -3.20 -21.81 25.06
C GLY A 201 -3.56 -21.72 23.57
N GLY A 202 -2.83 -20.91 22.80
CA GLY A 202 -3.12 -20.63 21.39
C GLY A 202 -2.30 -21.49 20.42
N ASN A 203 -2.75 -21.57 19.18
CA ASN A 203 -2.02 -22.20 18.09
C ASN A 203 -0.87 -21.29 17.63
N LEU A 204 0.36 -21.75 17.89
CA LEU A 204 1.59 -21.04 17.51
C LEU A 204 2.07 -21.47 16.12
N VAL A 205 2.30 -20.50 15.24
CA VAL A 205 2.94 -20.68 13.93
C VAL A 205 4.27 -19.94 13.93
N LEU A 206 5.37 -20.65 13.68
CA LEU A 206 6.71 -20.09 13.66
C LEU A 206 7.21 -19.87 12.23
N HIS A 207 7.80 -18.70 11.99
CA HIS A 207 8.50 -18.35 10.76
C HIS A 207 9.96 -18.00 11.08
N THR A 208 10.73 -19.03 11.46
CA THR A 208 12.10 -18.89 11.99
C THR A 208 13.05 -18.16 11.04
N ALA A 209 12.91 -18.34 9.73
CA ALA A 209 13.72 -17.64 8.72
C ALA A 209 13.58 -16.11 8.76
N PHE A 210 12.47 -15.59 9.30
CA PHE A 210 12.20 -14.14 9.40
C PHE A 210 12.24 -13.63 10.84
N GLY A 211 12.46 -14.51 11.83
CA GLY A 211 12.43 -14.18 13.25
C GLY A 211 11.04 -13.73 13.73
N THR A 212 9.98 -14.27 13.12
CA THR A 212 8.58 -13.92 13.42
C THR A 212 7.75 -15.14 13.82
N ALA A 213 6.66 -14.89 14.54
CA ALA A 213 5.69 -15.90 14.94
C ALA A 213 4.28 -15.30 14.97
N SER A 214 3.26 -16.15 14.85
CA SER A 214 1.86 -15.77 14.98
C SER A 214 1.18 -16.70 15.97
N ILE A 215 0.34 -16.16 16.85
CA ILE A 215 -0.48 -16.93 17.80
C ILE A 215 -1.95 -16.62 17.53
N GLU A 216 -2.76 -17.66 17.34
CA GLU A 216 -4.20 -17.55 17.12
C GLU A 216 -4.99 -18.53 18.00
N GLY A 217 -6.21 -18.17 18.39
CA GLY A 217 -7.13 -19.09 19.06
C GLY A 217 -6.94 -19.27 20.57
N GLY A 218 -6.12 -18.44 21.22
CA GLY A 218 -6.04 -18.38 22.68
C GLY A 218 -7.26 -17.72 23.33
N ALA A 219 -7.37 -17.85 24.65
CA ALA A 219 -8.42 -17.23 25.45
C ALA A 219 -7.88 -16.68 26.77
N THR A 220 -8.55 -15.67 27.32
CA THR A 220 -8.34 -15.21 28.70
C THR A 220 -8.83 -16.28 29.70
N PRO A 221 -8.44 -16.20 30.98
CA PRO A 221 -8.88 -17.16 32.02
C PRO A 221 -10.41 -17.26 32.20
N ASP A 222 -11.16 -16.22 31.84
CA ASP A 222 -12.63 -16.20 31.87
C ASP A 222 -13.28 -16.76 30.59
N GLY A 223 -12.49 -17.25 29.63
CA GLY A 223 -12.94 -17.84 28.37
C GLY A 223 -13.13 -16.85 27.23
N THR A 224 -12.82 -15.56 27.40
CA THR A 224 -12.91 -14.58 26.32
C THR A 224 -11.84 -14.81 25.25
N ARG A 225 -12.25 -14.92 23.99
CA ARG A 225 -11.34 -15.19 22.87
C ARG A 225 -10.37 -14.03 22.63
N LEU A 226 -9.10 -14.36 22.43
CA LEU A 226 -8.05 -13.38 22.13
C LEU A 226 -7.96 -13.09 20.62
N PRO A 227 -7.55 -11.87 20.23
CA PRO A 227 -7.21 -11.56 18.85
C PRO A 227 -5.93 -12.31 18.42
N ARG A 228 -5.68 -12.32 17.11
CA ARG A 228 -4.39 -12.75 16.56
C ARG A 228 -3.26 -11.86 17.11
N VAL A 229 -2.15 -12.49 17.47
CA VAL A 229 -0.92 -11.81 17.90
C VAL A 229 0.20 -12.16 16.93
N ASP A 230 0.81 -11.13 16.36
CA ASP A 230 2.02 -11.27 15.54
C ASP A 230 3.22 -10.80 16.35
N ILE A 231 4.26 -11.61 16.43
CA ILE A 231 5.46 -11.38 17.23
C ILE A 231 6.65 -11.33 16.28
N ALA A 232 7.48 -10.29 16.42
CA ALA A 232 8.69 -10.12 15.65
C ALA A 232 9.88 -9.82 16.56
N THR A 233 11.03 -10.38 16.22
CA THR A 233 12.31 -9.97 16.82
C THR A 233 12.70 -8.59 16.28
N SER A 234 13.09 -7.67 17.17
CA SER A 234 13.57 -6.34 16.78
C SER A 234 14.83 -6.44 15.92
N ARG A 235 14.89 -5.64 14.86
CA ARG A 235 15.96 -5.76 13.88
C ARG A 235 16.28 -4.47 13.17
N ARG A 236 17.53 -4.33 12.75
CA ARG A 236 17.96 -3.36 11.73
C ARG A 236 17.89 -4.01 10.35
N GLU A 237 17.72 -3.17 9.34
CA GLU A 237 17.68 -3.58 7.94
C GLU A 237 18.80 -2.90 7.15
N ARG A 238 19.48 -3.67 6.29
CA ARG A 238 20.45 -3.14 5.32
C ARG A 238 20.05 -3.52 3.91
N TYR A 239 19.89 -2.52 3.05
CA TYR A 239 19.55 -2.70 1.64
C TYR A 239 20.82 -2.71 0.79
N ARG A 240 21.25 -3.90 0.33
CA ARG A 240 22.44 -4.03 -0.53
C ARG A 240 22.31 -3.23 -1.83
N ARG A 241 21.09 -3.14 -2.37
CA ARG A 241 20.74 -2.40 -3.57
C ARG A 241 19.36 -1.77 -3.41
N PRO A 242 19.10 -0.62 -4.04
CA PRO A 242 17.77 -0.02 -4.06
C PRO A 242 16.70 -0.98 -4.60
N GLY A 243 15.57 -1.10 -3.89
CA GLY A 243 14.45 -1.97 -4.23
C GLY A 243 14.63 -3.46 -3.92
N ALA A 244 15.80 -3.89 -3.44
CA ALA A 244 16.02 -5.27 -3.01
C ALA A 244 15.30 -5.57 -1.68
N LEU A 245 15.15 -6.85 -1.36
CA LEU A 245 14.80 -7.23 0.01
C LEU A 245 15.98 -6.90 0.95
N PRO A 246 15.71 -6.45 2.18
CA PRO A 246 16.75 -6.12 3.13
C PRO A 246 17.40 -7.36 3.73
N GLU A 247 18.65 -7.20 4.14
CA GLU A 247 19.30 -8.10 5.09
C GLU A 247 18.96 -7.65 6.51
N VAL A 248 18.60 -8.59 7.37
CA VAL A 248 18.16 -8.30 8.74
C VAL A 248 19.20 -8.76 9.76
N ALA A 249 19.36 -7.98 10.82
CA ALA A 249 20.18 -8.35 11.98
C ALA A 249 19.52 -7.85 13.26
N PRO A 250 19.67 -8.55 14.41
CA PRO A 250 19.14 -8.09 15.70
C PRO A 250 19.63 -6.67 16.03
N ALA A 251 18.73 -5.87 16.60
CA ALA A 251 18.99 -4.48 16.99
C ALA A 251 18.01 -4.03 18.07
N GLY A 252 18.28 -2.88 18.72
CA GLY A 252 17.35 -2.30 19.69
C GLY A 252 16.10 -1.70 19.04
N ILE A 253 15.11 -1.34 19.86
CA ILE A 253 13.81 -0.83 19.42
C ILE A 253 13.92 0.45 18.59
N ASP A 254 14.85 1.36 18.89
CA ASP A 254 15.02 2.60 18.12
C ASP A 254 15.50 2.32 16.68
N GLU A 255 16.38 1.33 16.48
CA GLU A 255 16.79 0.90 15.14
C GLU A 255 15.65 0.19 14.40
N ASP A 256 14.84 -0.61 15.10
CA ASP A 256 13.64 -1.25 14.53
C ASP A 256 12.59 -0.24 14.09
N LEU A 257 12.36 0.81 14.88
CA LEU A 257 11.47 1.90 14.51
C LEU A 257 12.04 2.69 13.33
N GLY A 258 13.36 2.90 13.29
CA GLY A 258 14.06 3.66 12.25
C GLY A 258 14.06 3.03 10.86
N ARG A 259 13.91 1.69 10.75
CA ARG A 259 13.80 0.99 9.45
C ARG A 259 12.41 1.06 8.81
N ARG A 260 11.39 1.50 9.55
CA ARG A 260 9.99 1.51 9.09
C ARG A 260 9.76 2.55 7.98
N ASP A 261 8.59 2.47 7.37
CA ASP A 261 8.24 3.28 6.21
C ASP A 261 7.95 4.74 6.57
N PHE A 262 7.06 4.96 7.53
CA PHE A 262 6.52 6.27 7.89
C PHE A 262 6.50 6.50 9.40
N SER A 263 6.66 7.77 9.80
CA SER A 263 6.63 8.20 11.21
C SER A 263 5.38 7.71 11.95
N VAL A 264 4.21 7.79 11.32
CA VAL A 264 2.93 7.34 11.88
C VAL A 264 2.87 5.87 12.26
N ASN A 265 3.78 5.03 11.74
CA ASN A 265 3.91 3.62 12.06
C ASN A 265 5.21 3.29 12.82
N ALA A 266 6.03 4.31 13.14
CA ALA A 266 7.32 4.21 13.80
C ALA A 266 7.24 4.62 15.28
N MET A 267 6.28 4.02 15.98
CA MET A 267 6.07 4.18 17.42
C MET A 267 5.95 2.82 18.09
N ALA A 268 6.38 2.74 19.35
CA ALA A 268 6.26 1.55 20.18
C ALA A 268 5.85 1.92 21.60
N VAL A 269 5.13 1.02 22.28
CA VAL A 269 4.79 1.16 23.70
C VAL A 269 5.35 -0.01 24.48
N ALA A 270 6.13 0.29 25.52
CA ALA A 270 6.70 -0.73 26.40
C ALA A 270 5.60 -1.42 27.23
N LEU A 271 5.66 -2.75 27.31
CA LEU A 271 4.68 -3.57 28.02
C LEU A 271 5.18 -4.08 29.37
N ALA A 272 6.49 -4.04 29.64
CA ALA A 272 7.04 -4.44 30.92
C ALA A 272 6.36 -3.68 32.08
N PRO A 273 5.99 -4.33 33.19
CA PRO A 273 5.37 -3.67 34.35
C PRO A 273 6.14 -2.44 34.84
N SER A 274 7.48 -2.51 34.90
CA SER A 274 8.36 -1.39 35.29
C SER A 274 8.32 -0.18 34.34
N ALA A 275 7.86 -0.37 33.10
CA ALA A 275 7.82 0.66 32.05
C ALA A 275 6.43 0.75 31.38
N TRP A 276 5.38 0.27 32.04
CA TRP A 276 4.06 0.08 31.45
C TRP A 276 3.56 1.35 30.76
N GLY A 277 3.24 1.23 29.47
CA GLY A 277 2.68 2.32 28.68
C GLY A 277 3.70 3.38 28.24
N ARG A 278 5.00 3.26 28.55
CA ARG A 278 6.02 4.21 28.09
C ARG A 278 6.09 4.22 26.57
N LEU A 279 5.98 5.42 25.97
CA LEU A 279 6.00 5.61 24.53
C LEU A 279 7.43 5.84 24.02
N HIS A 280 7.82 5.03 23.05
CA HIS A 280 9.03 5.20 22.24
C HIS A 280 8.63 5.82 20.89
N ASP A 281 8.97 7.09 20.69
CA ASP A 281 8.66 7.88 19.48
C ASP A 281 9.81 8.83 19.12
N SER A 282 10.92 8.26 18.66
CA SER A 282 12.11 8.99 18.21
C SER A 282 11.89 9.71 16.86
N HIS A 283 10.79 9.43 16.15
CA HIS A 283 10.52 9.92 14.80
C HIS A 283 9.35 10.91 14.69
N GLY A 284 8.65 11.19 15.80
CA GLY A 284 7.52 12.12 15.84
C GLY A 284 6.25 11.57 15.19
N GLY A 285 6.08 10.25 15.24
CA GLY A 285 4.88 9.57 14.78
C GLY A 285 3.62 10.09 15.46
N ARG A 286 3.67 10.37 16.77
CA ARG A 286 2.51 10.87 17.52
C ARG A 286 2.05 12.20 16.97
N ASP A 287 2.98 13.13 16.77
CA ASP A 287 2.68 14.47 16.24
C ASP A 287 2.16 14.38 14.79
N ASP A 288 2.75 13.51 13.96
CA ASP A 288 2.34 13.33 12.58
C ASP A 288 0.97 12.64 12.45
N VAL A 289 0.63 11.72 13.35
CA VAL A 289 -0.71 11.11 13.44
C VAL A 289 -1.76 12.19 13.75
N LEU A 290 -1.51 13.01 14.77
CA LEU A 290 -2.42 14.08 15.18
C LEU A 290 -2.56 15.16 14.09
N ALA A 291 -1.46 15.48 13.39
CA ALA A 291 -1.44 16.45 12.30
C ALA A 291 -1.88 15.88 10.93
N ARG A 292 -2.24 14.58 10.86
CA ARG A 292 -2.54 13.85 9.62
C ARG A 292 -1.48 14.02 8.54
N ARG A 293 -0.21 13.83 8.91
CA ARG A 293 0.95 14.03 8.04
C ARG A 293 1.54 12.69 7.62
N LEU A 294 1.80 12.52 6.32
CA LEU A 294 2.55 11.39 5.77
C LEU A 294 4.00 11.81 5.58
N ARG A 295 4.90 11.29 6.42
CA ARG A 295 6.32 11.64 6.44
C ARG A 295 7.18 10.37 6.43
N VAL A 296 8.21 10.36 5.58
CA VAL A 296 9.24 9.31 5.55
C VAL A 296 10.28 9.51 6.66
N LEU A 297 10.88 8.43 7.16
CA LEU A 297 11.86 8.49 8.24
C LEU A 297 13.23 9.06 7.83
N HIS A 298 13.58 8.94 6.54
CA HIS A 298 14.81 9.51 5.97
C HIS A 298 14.67 9.71 4.44
N PRO A 299 15.50 10.58 3.82
CA PRO A 299 15.36 10.96 2.41
C PRO A 299 15.47 9.79 1.41
N LEU A 300 16.17 8.71 1.80
CA LEU A 300 16.38 7.52 0.98
C LEU A 300 15.28 6.45 1.14
N SER A 301 14.28 6.65 2.00
CA SER A 301 13.29 5.63 2.34
C SER A 301 12.58 5.03 1.12
N LEU A 302 12.17 5.88 0.15
CA LEU A 302 11.50 5.43 -1.07
C LEU A 302 12.46 4.88 -2.14
N VAL A 303 13.76 5.11 -1.99
CA VAL A 303 14.82 4.53 -2.83
C VAL A 303 15.14 3.12 -2.34
N GLU A 304 15.25 2.93 -1.03
CA GLU A 304 15.46 1.62 -0.41
C GLU A 304 14.35 0.65 -0.79
N ASP A 305 13.09 1.09 -0.62
CA ASP A 305 11.95 0.28 -1.01
C ASP A 305 10.85 1.12 -1.70
N PRO A 306 10.82 1.12 -3.06
CA PRO A 306 9.83 1.87 -3.82
C PRO A 306 8.38 1.41 -3.61
N THR A 307 8.14 0.20 -3.07
CA THR A 307 6.78 -0.24 -2.69
C THR A 307 6.17 0.66 -1.62
N ARG A 308 7.00 1.35 -0.82
CA ARG A 308 6.54 2.32 0.18
C ARG A 308 5.71 3.44 -0.44
N ILE A 309 5.84 3.74 -1.73
CA ILE A 309 4.95 4.69 -2.44
C ILE A 309 3.50 4.17 -2.44
N TRP A 310 3.31 2.86 -2.66
CA TRP A 310 2.01 2.19 -2.66
C TRP A 310 1.42 2.10 -1.26
N ARG A 311 2.24 1.67 -0.29
CA ARG A 311 1.89 1.65 1.14
C ARG A 311 1.49 3.05 1.64
N GLY A 312 2.24 4.08 1.24
CA GLY A 312 1.94 5.47 1.57
C GLY A 312 0.58 5.92 1.07
N ALA A 313 0.19 5.51 -0.15
CA ALA A 313 -1.11 5.86 -0.72
C ALA A 313 -2.26 5.18 0.03
N ARG A 314 -2.07 3.92 0.42
CA ARG A 314 -3.01 3.18 1.27
C ARG A 314 -3.21 3.87 2.61
N TYR A 315 -2.12 4.20 3.31
CA TYR A 315 -2.19 4.91 4.59
C TYR A 315 -2.79 6.32 4.44
N ALA A 316 -2.42 7.05 3.39
CA ALA A 316 -2.98 8.38 3.13
C ALA A 316 -4.48 8.35 2.84
N ALA A 317 -4.98 7.35 2.12
CA ALA A 317 -6.41 7.15 1.93
C ALA A 317 -7.09 6.79 3.26
N ARG A 318 -6.67 5.68 3.89
CA ARG A 318 -7.29 5.12 5.10
C ARG A 318 -7.30 6.08 6.30
N LEU A 319 -6.22 6.84 6.49
CA LEU A 319 -6.03 7.71 7.65
C LEU A 319 -6.16 9.20 7.30
N SER A 320 -6.52 9.51 6.04
CA SER A 320 -6.61 10.88 5.52
C SER A 320 -5.33 11.70 5.72
N LEU A 321 -4.16 11.06 5.56
CA LEU A 321 -2.86 11.71 5.69
C LEU A 321 -2.52 12.54 4.45
N ARG A 322 -1.74 13.60 4.64
CA ARG A 322 -1.22 14.45 3.57
C ARG A 322 0.30 14.34 3.48
N PRO A 323 0.87 14.06 2.29
CA PRO A 323 2.32 14.06 2.07
C PRO A 323 2.97 15.36 2.48
N ASP A 324 4.02 15.27 3.30
CA ASP A 324 4.85 16.41 3.64
C ASP A 324 5.85 16.75 2.51
N ALA A 325 6.61 17.83 2.70
CA ALA A 325 7.62 18.24 1.72
C ALA A 325 8.78 17.23 1.63
N GLY A 326 9.11 16.52 2.73
CA GLY A 326 10.10 15.44 2.76
C GLY A 326 9.70 14.28 1.86
N PHE A 327 8.48 13.78 2.00
CA PHE A 327 7.92 12.72 1.16
C PHE A 327 8.00 13.08 -0.33
N ARG A 328 7.57 14.29 -0.71
CA ARG A 328 7.61 14.73 -2.12
C ARG A 328 9.03 14.75 -2.70
N ARG A 329 10.04 15.08 -1.90
CA ARG A 329 11.44 15.05 -2.32
C ARG A 329 11.98 13.63 -2.43
N ALA A 330 11.69 12.78 -1.44
CA ALA A 330 12.03 11.37 -1.49
C ALA A 330 11.40 10.69 -2.72
N LEU A 331 10.18 11.08 -3.07
CA LEU A 331 9.46 10.60 -4.25
C LEU A 331 10.17 11.02 -5.55
N ALA A 332 10.57 12.29 -5.65
CA ALA A 332 11.32 12.79 -6.81
C ALA A 332 12.66 12.05 -6.97
N LEU A 333 13.43 11.90 -5.88
CA LEU A 333 14.68 11.14 -5.87
C LEU A 333 14.45 9.68 -6.28
N ALA A 334 13.40 9.04 -5.76
CA ALA A 334 13.07 7.67 -6.11
C ALA A 334 12.82 7.50 -7.62
N TYR A 335 12.18 8.46 -8.28
CA TYR A 335 11.97 8.38 -9.72
C TYR A 335 13.22 8.66 -10.56
N THR A 336 14.19 9.44 -10.06
CA THR A 336 15.46 9.61 -10.79
C THR A 336 16.28 8.33 -10.89
N LEU A 337 16.01 7.35 -10.01
CA LEU A 337 16.70 6.06 -9.96
C LEU A 337 15.85 4.91 -10.52
N ALA A 338 14.62 5.20 -10.96
CA ALA A 338 13.78 4.20 -11.61
C ALA A 338 14.28 3.94 -13.05
N PRO A 339 14.16 2.71 -13.57
CA PRO A 339 13.55 1.53 -12.93
C PRO A 339 14.48 0.86 -11.90
N TYR A 340 13.88 0.16 -10.94
CA TYR A 340 14.58 -0.62 -9.91
C TYR A 340 14.67 -2.09 -10.31
N PRO A 341 15.83 -2.61 -10.76
CA PRO A 341 15.94 -3.99 -11.23
C PRO A 341 15.74 -5.02 -10.11
N ALA A 342 16.12 -4.68 -8.87
CA ALA A 342 15.99 -5.57 -7.72
C ALA A 342 14.56 -5.66 -7.15
N LEU A 343 13.66 -4.75 -7.56
CA LEU A 343 12.26 -4.78 -7.16
C LEU A 343 11.49 -5.72 -8.09
N SER A 344 11.00 -6.86 -7.60
CA SER A 344 10.25 -7.79 -8.46
C SER A 344 8.91 -7.20 -8.91
N GLY A 345 8.44 -7.63 -10.09
CA GLY A 345 7.13 -7.26 -10.62
C GLY A 345 5.98 -7.72 -9.75
N GLN A 346 6.11 -8.93 -9.21
CA GLN A 346 5.14 -9.53 -8.30
C GLN A 346 4.95 -8.70 -7.02
N ARG A 347 6.01 -8.09 -6.47
CA ARG A 347 5.88 -7.17 -5.33
C ARG A 347 5.06 -5.93 -5.67
N LEU A 348 5.19 -5.40 -6.90
CA LEU A 348 4.38 -4.27 -7.36
C LEU A 348 2.92 -4.68 -7.59
N LEU A 349 2.67 -5.87 -8.13
CA LEU A 349 1.33 -6.41 -8.33
C LEU A 349 0.63 -6.68 -6.98
N ALA A 350 1.33 -7.29 -6.03
CA ALA A 350 0.82 -7.51 -4.67
C ALA A 350 0.46 -6.20 -3.98
N GLU A 351 1.23 -5.12 -4.17
CA GLU A 351 0.84 -3.80 -3.64
C GLU A 351 -0.42 -3.24 -4.31
N LEU A 352 -0.66 -3.52 -5.60
CA LEU A 352 -1.93 -3.16 -6.25
C LEU A 352 -3.10 -3.95 -5.67
N GLU A 353 -2.94 -5.26 -5.46
CA GLU A 353 -3.95 -6.10 -4.82
C GLU A 353 -4.30 -5.58 -3.42
N LEU A 354 -3.28 -5.25 -2.63
CA LEU A 354 -3.46 -4.65 -1.30
C LEU A 354 -4.12 -3.28 -1.35
N VAL A 355 -3.83 -2.45 -2.37
CA VAL A 355 -4.55 -1.19 -2.62
C VAL A 355 -6.03 -1.46 -2.89
N MET A 356 -6.35 -2.46 -3.70
CA MET A 356 -7.73 -2.79 -4.06
C MET A 356 -8.52 -3.47 -2.94
N ALA A 357 -7.83 -4.03 -1.94
CA ALA A 357 -8.41 -4.58 -0.72
C ALA A 357 -8.67 -3.54 0.40
N GLU A 358 -8.20 -2.29 0.25
CA GLU A 358 -8.50 -1.23 1.22
C GLU A 358 -9.99 -0.85 1.23
N GLY A 359 -10.46 -0.22 2.31
CA GLY A 359 -11.85 0.27 2.40
C GLY A 359 -12.18 1.40 1.40
N GLU A 360 -11.18 2.19 0.98
CA GLU A 360 -11.32 3.23 -0.05
C GLU A 360 -10.31 3.03 -1.20
N PRO A 361 -10.42 1.95 -2.00
CA PRO A 361 -9.37 1.54 -2.92
C PRO A 361 -9.16 2.55 -4.05
N TRP A 362 -10.25 3.11 -4.57
CA TRP A 362 -10.22 4.15 -5.61
C TRP A 362 -9.62 5.47 -5.11
N ARG A 363 -9.68 5.77 -3.81
CA ARG A 363 -8.99 6.94 -3.25
C ARG A 363 -7.48 6.72 -3.23
N ALA A 364 -7.03 5.55 -2.76
CA ALA A 364 -5.62 5.18 -2.76
C ALA A 364 -5.04 5.12 -4.19
N LEU A 365 -5.77 4.51 -5.13
CA LEU A 365 -5.35 4.45 -6.52
C LEU A 365 -5.29 5.84 -7.19
N GLY A 366 -6.21 6.75 -6.83
CA GLY A 366 -6.17 8.16 -7.23
C GLY A 366 -4.90 8.87 -6.76
N LEU A 367 -4.49 8.67 -5.50
CA LEU A 367 -3.22 9.21 -4.97
C LEU A 367 -2.01 8.67 -5.74
N LEU A 368 -2.02 7.40 -6.15
CA LEU A 368 -0.94 6.81 -6.95
C LEU A 368 -0.80 7.45 -8.34
N PHE A 369 -1.92 7.82 -8.97
CA PHE A 369 -1.89 8.64 -10.19
C PHE A 369 -1.28 10.02 -9.94
N GLU A 370 -1.65 10.68 -8.84
CA GLU A 370 -1.12 12.01 -8.47
C GLU A 370 0.37 11.98 -8.17
N TRP A 371 0.85 10.92 -7.51
CA TRP A 371 2.25 10.74 -7.19
C TRP A 371 3.06 10.23 -8.39
N GLY A 372 2.39 9.66 -9.39
CA GLY A 372 3.02 9.11 -10.59
C GLY A 372 3.71 7.77 -10.33
N ALA A 373 3.13 6.94 -9.46
CA ALA A 373 3.68 5.65 -9.04
C ALA A 373 3.89 4.66 -10.19
N PHE A 374 3.05 4.73 -11.22
CA PHE A 374 3.13 3.88 -12.40
C PHE A 374 4.40 4.10 -13.25
N ARG A 375 5.19 5.15 -12.98
CA ARG A 375 6.56 5.28 -13.53
C ARG A 375 7.51 4.18 -13.07
N LEU A 376 7.18 3.48 -11.97
CA LEU A 376 7.87 2.27 -11.55
C LEU A 376 7.59 1.07 -12.46
N TRP A 377 6.46 1.07 -13.17
CA TRP A 377 6.10 0.04 -14.13
C TRP A 377 6.76 0.31 -15.48
N ASP A 378 6.70 1.56 -15.95
CA ASP A 378 7.40 2.03 -17.15
C ASP A 378 7.72 3.53 -17.01
N PRO A 379 8.99 3.97 -17.19
CA PRO A 379 9.36 5.38 -17.08
C PRO A 379 8.62 6.31 -18.06
N SER A 380 8.14 5.77 -19.18
CA SER A 380 7.37 6.48 -20.20
C SER A 380 5.87 6.54 -19.89
N TYR A 381 5.41 5.93 -18.78
CA TYR A 381 4.01 6.01 -18.36
C TYR A 381 3.57 7.46 -18.19
N ARG A 382 2.38 7.81 -18.70
CA ARG A 382 1.80 9.16 -18.62
C ARG A 382 0.41 9.13 -18.04
N VAL A 383 0.14 10.04 -17.11
CA VAL A 383 -1.22 10.31 -16.64
C VAL A 383 -1.78 11.47 -17.44
N THR A 384 -2.84 11.23 -18.21
CA THR A 384 -3.53 12.27 -18.98
C THR A 384 -4.92 12.55 -18.40
N ALA A 385 -5.60 13.57 -18.93
CA ALA A 385 -7.02 13.81 -18.63
C ALA A 385 -7.91 12.61 -19.02
N ALA A 386 -7.58 11.90 -20.11
CA ALA A 386 -8.28 10.70 -20.53
C ALA A 386 -8.05 9.55 -19.55
N THR A 387 -6.82 9.39 -19.03
CA THR A 387 -6.52 8.42 -17.96
C THR A 387 -7.42 8.67 -16.74
N ARG A 388 -7.50 9.92 -16.27
CA ARG A 388 -8.34 10.29 -15.11
C ARG A 388 -9.83 10.07 -15.36
N ARG A 389 -10.32 10.34 -16.58
CA ARG A 389 -11.70 10.07 -16.97
C ARG A 389 -12.00 8.57 -16.93
N ARG A 390 -11.16 7.76 -17.58
CA ARG A 390 -11.32 6.29 -17.64
C ARG A 390 -11.27 5.67 -16.25
N PHE A 391 -10.42 6.19 -15.38
CA PHE A 391 -10.37 5.81 -13.97
C PHE A 391 -11.69 6.07 -13.23
N ALA A 392 -12.27 7.28 -13.39
CA ALA A 392 -13.56 7.60 -12.78
C ALA A 392 -14.71 6.72 -13.33
N GLU A 393 -14.67 6.42 -14.62
CA GLU A 393 -15.61 5.52 -15.28
C GLU A 393 -15.47 4.07 -14.80
N ALA A 394 -14.26 3.57 -14.59
CA ALA A 394 -14.01 2.23 -14.05
C ALA A 394 -14.57 2.07 -12.63
N ARG A 395 -14.45 3.12 -11.80
CA ARG A 395 -15.09 3.15 -10.49
C ARG A 395 -16.61 3.04 -10.58
N ALA A 396 -17.23 3.82 -11.47
CA ALA A 396 -18.67 3.80 -11.68
C ALA A 396 -19.13 2.43 -12.22
N LEU A 397 -18.38 1.84 -13.15
CA LEU A 397 -18.63 0.51 -13.69
C LEU A 397 -18.60 -0.56 -12.60
N LEU A 398 -17.62 -0.52 -11.70
CA LEU A 398 -17.55 -1.48 -10.60
C LEU A 398 -18.78 -1.40 -9.66
N SER A 399 -19.24 -0.17 -9.36
CA SER A 399 -20.46 0.03 -8.56
C SER A 399 -21.67 -0.57 -9.25
N TRP A 400 -21.88 -0.19 -10.52
CA TRP A 400 -22.99 -0.69 -11.33
C TRP A 400 -22.96 -2.21 -11.49
N ALA A 401 -21.80 -2.81 -11.68
CA ALA A 401 -21.65 -4.25 -11.84
C ALA A 401 -22.05 -4.99 -10.55
N ARG A 402 -21.60 -4.51 -9.39
CA ARG A 402 -21.98 -5.05 -8.07
C ARG A 402 -23.47 -4.94 -7.81
N GLU A 403 -24.07 -3.78 -8.09
CA GLU A 403 -25.52 -3.54 -7.99
C GLU A 403 -26.33 -4.44 -8.93
N SER A 404 -25.73 -4.85 -10.06
CA SER A 404 -26.33 -5.73 -11.04
C SER A 404 -26.05 -7.22 -10.78
N GLY A 405 -25.39 -7.58 -9.67
CA GLY A 405 -25.04 -8.96 -9.34
C GLY A 405 -23.92 -9.58 -10.19
N ILE A 406 -23.12 -8.75 -10.88
CA ILE A 406 -22.01 -9.18 -11.73
C ILE A 406 -20.73 -9.21 -10.90
N THR A 407 -20.07 -10.36 -10.86
CA THR A 407 -18.83 -10.55 -10.10
C THR A 407 -17.63 -10.04 -10.88
N VAL A 408 -17.07 -8.91 -10.44
CA VAL A 408 -15.91 -8.29 -11.08
C VAL A 408 -14.71 -8.32 -10.15
N ASP A 409 -13.59 -8.87 -10.64
CA ASP A 409 -12.31 -8.71 -9.97
C ASP A 409 -11.86 -7.24 -10.03
N ALA A 410 -11.81 -6.61 -8.86
CA ALA A 410 -11.48 -5.20 -8.74
C ALA A 410 -10.02 -4.91 -9.13
N THR A 411 -9.10 -5.85 -8.91
CA THR A 411 -7.68 -5.73 -9.25
C THR A 411 -7.48 -5.78 -10.75
N GLU A 412 -8.13 -6.73 -11.44
CA GLU A 412 -8.09 -6.82 -12.89
C GLU A 412 -8.68 -5.58 -13.55
N LEU A 413 -9.83 -5.09 -13.06
CA LEU A 413 -10.44 -3.86 -13.57
C LEU A 413 -9.56 -2.64 -13.30
N ALA A 414 -8.92 -2.56 -12.12
CA ALA A 414 -7.98 -1.50 -11.80
C ALA A 414 -6.78 -1.53 -12.75
N LEU A 415 -6.17 -2.70 -12.96
CA LEU A 415 -5.05 -2.89 -13.87
C LEU A 415 -5.42 -2.47 -15.30
N LEU A 416 -6.57 -2.92 -15.80
CA LEU A 416 -7.09 -2.51 -17.10
C LEU A 416 -7.28 -0.99 -17.18
N SER A 417 -7.88 -0.37 -16.17
CA SER A 417 -8.13 1.09 -16.13
C SER A 417 -6.84 1.91 -16.16
N VAL A 418 -5.80 1.46 -15.45
CA VAL A 418 -4.47 2.10 -15.40
C VAL A 418 -3.78 2.03 -16.75
N LEU A 419 -3.92 0.92 -17.47
CA LEU A 419 -3.30 0.72 -18.78
C LEU A 419 -4.13 1.34 -19.92
N PHE A 420 -5.40 1.66 -19.66
CA PHE A 420 -6.40 1.94 -20.68
C PHE A 420 -6.08 3.09 -21.61
N ASP A 421 -5.31 4.07 -21.14
CA ASP A 421 -4.95 5.28 -21.90
C ASP A 421 -3.49 5.28 -22.34
N GLN A 422 -2.75 4.21 -22.06
CA GLN A 422 -1.38 4.06 -22.51
C GLN A 422 -1.33 3.57 -23.97
N SER A 423 -0.21 3.86 -24.63
CA SER A 423 0.11 3.24 -25.92
C SER A 423 0.32 1.74 -25.74
N ARG A 424 0.03 0.95 -26.78
CA ARG A 424 0.21 -0.50 -26.75
C ARG A 424 1.62 -0.93 -26.30
N PRO A 425 2.73 -0.35 -26.81
CA PRO A 425 4.06 -0.73 -26.35
C PRO A 425 4.31 -0.45 -24.86
N VAL A 426 3.76 0.64 -24.32
CA VAL A 426 3.88 0.97 -22.89
C VAL A 426 3.07 -0.03 -22.06
N ALA A 427 1.81 -0.30 -22.44
CA ALA A 427 0.95 -1.23 -21.71
C ALA A 427 1.56 -2.64 -21.65
N GLU A 428 2.09 -3.14 -22.76
CA GLU A 428 2.77 -4.43 -22.82
C GLU A 428 4.03 -4.48 -21.96
N ARG A 429 4.84 -3.40 -21.92
CA ARG A 429 6.02 -3.33 -21.04
C ARG A 429 5.62 -3.28 -19.56
N CYS A 430 4.55 -2.57 -19.20
CA CYS A 430 4.00 -2.59 -17.84
C CYS A 430 3.58 -4.00 -17.42
N LEU A 431 2.80 -4.72 -18.25
CA LEU A 431 2.36 -6.09 -17.95
C LEU A 431 3.54 -7.05 -17.81
N ARG A 432 4.54 -6.96 -18.69
CA ARG A 432 5.79 -7.72 -18.56
C ARG A 432 6.55 -7.38 -17.28
N ARG A 433 6.64 -6.08 -16.93
CA ARG A 433 7.32 -5.62 -15.71
C ARG A 433 6.69 -6.16 -14.44
N LEU A 434 5.36 -6.32 -14.44
CA LEU A 434 4.58 -6.90 -13.34
C LEU A 434 4.62 -8.44 -13.31
N ALA A 435 5.23 -9.09 -14.31
CA ALA A 435 5.23 -10.55 -14.47
C ALA A 435 3.80 -11.15 -14.53
N VAL A 436 2.87 -10.43 -15.16
CA VAL A 436 1.49 -10.89 -15.37
C VAL A 436 1.49 -12.08 -16.34
N THR A 437 0.68 -13.10 -16.03
CA THR A 437 0.54 -14.29 -16.90
C THR A 437 -0.10 -13.93 -18.24
N SER A 438 0.16 -14.72 -19.29
CA SER A 438 -0.43 -14.49 -20.62
C SER A 438 -1.97 -14.49 -20.59
N GLY A 439 -2.56 -15.34 -19.75
CA GLY A 439 -4.01 -15.41 -19.54
C GLY A 439 -4.59 -14.11 -18.98
N LEU A 440 -4.00 -13.55 -17.93
CA LEU A 440 -4.44 -12.27 -17.37
C LEU A 440 -4.14 -11.10 -18.32
N ALA A 441 -2.96 -11.08 -18.94
CA ALA A 441 -2.60 -10.05 -19.93
C ALA A 441 -3.62 -9.96 -21.08
N ALA A 442 -4.14 -11.09 -21.55
CA ALA A 442 -5.20 -11.13 -22.56
C ALA A 442 -6.56 -10.61 -22.03
N MET A 443 -6.84 -10.74 -20.74
CA MET A 443 -8.08 -10.21 -20.13
C MET A 443 -8.05 -8.69 -19.93
N VAL A 444 -6.86 -8.12 -19.70
CA VAL A 444 -6.68 -6.69 -19.41
C VAL A 444 -6.03 -5.91 -20.55
N ASP A 445 -6.15 -6.38 -21.80
CA ASP A 445 -5.61 -5.70 -22.99
C ASP A 445 -6.52 -4.54 -23.44
N PRO A 446 -6.11 -3.27 -23.27
CA PRO A 446 -6.89 -2.12 -23.73
C PRO A 446 -7.06 -2.08 -25.25
N THR A 447 -6.13 -2.66 -26.01
CA THR A 447 -6.18 -2.67 -27.47
C THR A 447 -7.32 -3.55 -27.96
N ALA A 448 -7.41 -4.79 -27.46
CA ALA A 448 -8.51 -5.69 -27.75
C ALA A 448 -9.86 -5.11 -27.34
N ALA A 449 -9.94 -4.49 -26.15
CA ALA A 449 -11.16 -3.83 -25.67
C ALA A 449 -11.62 -2.69 -26.59
N ARG A 450 -10.69 -1.83 -27.03
CA ARG A 450 -10.97 -0.76 -28.00
C ARG A 450 -11.38 -1.31 -29.36
N ASP A 451 -10.78 -2.41 -29.81
CA ASP A 451 -11.16 -3.05 -31.07
C ASP A 451 -12.59 -3.58 -31.04
N LEU A 452 -12.95 -4.30 -29.97
CA LEU A 452 -14.30 -4.82 -29.77
C LEU A 452 -15.33 -3.68 -29.72
N ALA A 453 -15.00 -2.56 -29.07
CA ALA A 453 -15.87 -1.39 -29.01
C ALA A 453 -16.05 -0.72 -30.38
N ARG A 454 -14.99 -0.64 -31.20
CA ARG A 454 -15.10 -0.15 -32.59
C ARG A 454 -16.00 -1.05 -33.43
N ARG A 455 -15.84 -2.37 -33.33
CA ARG A 455 -16.69 -3.35 -34.03
C ARG A 455 -18.16 -3.23 -33.62
N LEU A 456 -18.42 -3.07 -32.33
CA LEU A 456 -19.76 -2.82 -31.80
C LEU A 456 -20.33 -1.50 -32.35
N ALA A 457 -19.54 -0.43 -32.34
CA ALA A 457 -19.98 0.88 -32.84
C ALA A 457 -20.35 0.86 -34.33
N ALA A 458 -19.54 0.17 -35.14
CA ALA A 458 -19.70 0.03 -36.59
C ALA A 458 -20.82 -0.95 -37.01
N MET A 459 -21.33 -1.77 -36.10
CA MET A 459 -22.30 -2.83 -36.41
C MET A 459 -23.59 -2.28 -37.04
N ARG A 460 -23.95 -2.77 -38.23
CA ARG A 460 -25.23 -2.50 -38.90
C ARG A 460 -25.76 -3.79 -39.57
N PRO A 461 -27.05 -4.13 -39.44
CA PRO A 461 -28.04 -3.53 -38.53
C PRO A 461 -27.68 -3.82 -37.06
N ARG A 462 -28.10 -2.94 -36.15
CA ARG A 462 -27.93 -3.16 -34.70
C ARG A 462 -29.05 -4.07 -34.20
N ARG A 463 -28.73 -5.37 -34.06
CA ARG A 463 -29.65 -6.39 -33.53
C ARG A 463 -29.07 -7.01 -32.26
N ALA A 464 -29.93 -7.39 -31.33
CA ALA A 464 -29.56 -7.99 -30.05
C ALA A 464 -28.76 -9.28 -30.24
N SER A 465 -29.16 -10.13 -31.21
CA SER A 465 -28.42 -11.33 -31.60
C SER A 465 -26.99 -11.05 -32.04
N ARG A 466 -26.77 -10.02 -32.86
CA ARG A 466 -25.45 -9.63 -33.39
C ARG A 466 -24.56 -9.04 -32.31
N VAL A 467 -25.12 -8.26 -31.39
CA VAL A 467 -24.40 -7.77 -30.20
C VAL A 467 -23.95 -8.96 -29.36
N ALA A 468 -24.85 -9.89 -29.04
CA ALA A 468 -24.52 -11.07 -28.26
C ALA A 468 -23.50 -11.98 -28.97
N GLU A 469 -23.62 -12.18 -30.29
CA GLU A 469 -22.66 -12.92 -31.12
C GLU A 469 -21.25 -12.32 -31.03
N LEU A 470 -21.16 -10.98 -31.07
CA LEU A 470 -19.89 -10.27 -30.99
C LEU A 470 -19.25 -10.38 -29.60
N LEU A 471 -20.04 -10.28 -28.53
CA LEU A 471 -19.54 -10.23 -27.16
C LEU A 471 -19.32 -11.62 -26.53
N ARG A 472 -20.08 -12.64 -26.94
CA ARG A 472 -20.07 -13.99 -26.34
C ARG A 472 -18.71 -14.70 -26.34
N PRO A 473 -17.86 -14.60 -27.38
CA PRO A 473 -16.54 -15.20 -27.35
C PRO A 473 -15.58 -14.51 -26.39
N ALA A 474 -15.87 -13.27 -25.98
CA ALA A 474 -15.01 -12.50 -25.10
C ALA A 474 -15.21 -12.91 -23.63
N ARG A 475 -14.11 -12.93 -22.88
CA ARG A 475 -14.16 -13.10 -21.42
C ARG A 475 -14.83 -11.89 -20.78
N GLU A 476 -15.47 -12.07 -19.62
CA GLU A 476 -16.25 -11.02 -18.96
C GLU A 476 -15.46 -9.72 -18.74
N MET A 477 -14.21 -9.82 -18.26
CA MET A 477 -13.33 -8.67 -18.09
C MET A 477 -13.08 -7.89 -19.39
N MET A 478 -13.00 -8.59 -20.53
CA MET A 478 -12.86 -7.96 -21.85
C MET A 478 -14.15 -7.23 -22.28
N VAL A 479 -15.32 -7.77 -21.93
CA VAL A 479 -16.61 -7.11 -22.15
C VAL A 479 -16.71 -5.82 -21.30
N LEU A 480 -16.25 -5.85 -20.05
CA LEU A 480 -16.14 -4.67 -19.19
C LEU A 480 -15.12 -3.65 -19.75
N GLY A 481 -13.99 -4.10 -20.28
CA GLY A 481 -13.07 -3.25 -21.01
C GLY A 481 -13.69 -2.58 -22.23
N THR A 482 -14.53 -3.32 -22.95
CA THR A 482 -15.28 -2.81 -24.10
C THR A 482 -16.26 -1.73 -23.67
N TRP A 483 -16.87 -1.86 -22.49
CA TRP A 483 -17.71 -0.82 -21.90
C TRP A 483 -16.92 0.48 -21.66
N LEU A 484 -15.70 0.38 -21.13
CA LEU A 484 -14.81 1.54 -20.92
C LEU A 484 -14.40 2.21 -22.24
N ALA A 485 -14.27 1.44 -23.32
CA ALA A 485 -13.97 1.97 -24.65
C ALA A 485 -15.19 2.56 -25.38
N SER A 486 -16.41 2.22 -24.93
CA SER A 486 -17.64 2.52 -25.66
C SER A 486 -18.27 3.84 -25.21
N GLU A 487 -18.99 4.47 -26.16
CA GLU A 487 -19.91 5.57 -25.91
C GLU A 487 -21.27 5.06 -25.40
N ARG A 488 -22.14 5.96 -24.95
CA ARG A 488 -23.45 5.62 -24.31
C ARG A 488 -24.28 4.56 -25.06
N PRO A 489 -24.46 4.59 -26.39
CA PRO A 489 -25.21 3.54 -27.08
C PRO A 489 -24.59 2.15 -26.93
N GLY A 490 -23.26 2.05 -27.10
CA GLY A 490 -22.53 0.79 -26.91
C GLY A 490 -22.51 0.33 -25.45
N ARG A 491 -22.43 1.26 -24.49
CA ARG A 491 -22.53 0.94 -23.06
C ARG A 491 -23.87 0.28 -22.73
N ARG A 492 -24.99 0.84 -23.20
CA ARG A 492 -26.32 0.25 -23.00
C ARG A 492 -26.43 -1.16 -23.57
N GLU A 493 -25.88 -1.40 -24.76
CA GLU A 493 -25.84 -2.71 -25.40
C GLU A 493 -25.03 -3.72 -24.58
N ILE A 494 -23.89 -3.30 -24.04
CA ILE A 494 -23.05 -4.14 -23.17
C ILE A 494 -23.72 -4.39 -21.82
N GLU A 495 -24.34 -3.39 -21.22
CA GLU A 495 -25.08 -3.49 -19.95
C GLU A 495 -26.25 -4.47 -20.09
N TRP A 496 -27.03 -4.39 -21.17
CA TRP A 496 -28.07 -5.37 -21.49
C TRP A 496 -27.49 -6.78 -21.66
N TYR A 497 -26.39 -6.92 -22.39
CA TYR A 497 -25.77 -8.22 -22.60
C TYR A 497 -25.33 -8.87 -21.28
N LEU A 498 -24.65 -8.10 -20.42
CA LEU A 498 -24.17 -8.56 -19.12
C LEU A 498 -25.31 -8.91 -18.16
N ARG A 499 -26.44 -8.20 -18.18
CA ARG A 499 -27.59 -8.50 -17.32
C ARG A 499 -28.44 -9.66 -17.82
N GLU A 500 -28.72 -9.70 -19.12
CA GLU A 500 -29.78 -10.53 -19.68
C GLU A 500 -29.31 -11.31 -20.92
N GLY A 501 -28.70 -10.63 -21.88
CA GLY A 501 -28.41 -11.20 -23.20
C GLY A 501 -27.48 -12.43 -23.17
N HIS A 502 -26.52 -12.48 -22.23
CA HIS A 502 -25.59 -13.60 -22.10
C HIS A 502 -26.27 -14.90 -21.63
N ALA A 503 -27.39 -14.80 -20.90
CA ALA A 503 -28.09 -15.93 -20.30
C ALA A 503 -29.13 -16.55 -21.25
N VAL A 504 -29.52 -15.85 -22.32
CA VAL A 504 -30.53 -16.34 -23.25
C VAL A 504 -30.07 -17.63 -23.94
N ARG A 505 -30.95 -18.63 -23.94
CA ARG A 505 -30.81 -19.92 -24.64
C ARG A 505 -32.08 -20.17 -25.46
N ALA A 506 -32.01 -21.13 -26.39
CA ALA A 506 -33.21 -21.73 -26.98
C ALA A 506 -34.08 -22.37 -25.87
N LEU A 507 -35.40 -22.39 -26.06
CA LEU A 507 -36.30 -23.14 -25.19
C LEU A 507 -36.21 -24.64 -25.46
N SER A 508 -35.98 -25.00 -26.72
CA SER A 508 -35.82 -26.36 -27.19
C SER A 508 -34.48 -26.92 -26.72
N SER A 509 -34.52 -28.16 -26.25
CA SER A 509 -33.32 -28.95 -26.00
C SER A 509 -32.75 -29.49 -27.32
N GLY A 510 -31.53 -30.05 -27.26
CA GLY A 510 -30.96 -30.78 -28.40
C GLY A 510 -31.83 -31.96 -28.82
N ALA A 511 -32.53 -32.61 -27.89
CA ALA A 511 -33.43 -33.71 -28.19
C ALA A 511 -34.68 -33.23 -28.96
N ASP A 512 -35.23 -32.08 -28.60
CA ASP A 512 -36.39 -31.48 -29.29
C ASP A 512 -36.04 -31.11 -30.74
N VAL A 513 -34.84 -30.57 -30.95
CA VAL A 513 -34.33 -30.21 -32.28
C VAL A 513 -34.10 -31.45 -33.15
N VAL A 514 -33.60 -32.54 -32.57
CA VAL A 514 -33.46 -33.83 -33.28
C VAL A 514 -34.83 -34.44 -33.60
N ALA A 515 -35.78 -34.37 -32.68
CA ALA A 515 -37.16 -34.82 -32.91
C ALA A 515 -37.88 -34.01 -34.01
N ALA A 516 -37.48 -32.75 -34.21
CA ALA A 516 -37.94 -31.90 -35.31
C ALA A 516 -37.28 -32.21 -36.67
N GLY A 517 -36.43 -33.24 -36.75
CA GLY A 517 -35.84 -33.74 -38.00
C GLY A 517 -34.43 -33.24 -38.31
N VAL A 518 -33.77 -32.52 -37.40
CA VAL A 518 -32.36 -32.10 -37.58
C VAL A 518 -31.43 -33.30 -37.32
N PRO A 519 -30.51 -33.64 -38.24
CA PRO A 519 -29.56 -34.73 -38.04
C PRO A 519 -28.67 -34.51 -36.81
N ARG A 520 -28.39 -35.59 -36.07
CA ARG A 520 -27.44 -35.54 -34.94
C ARG A 520 -26.06 -35.10 -35.42
N GLY A 521 -25.43 -34.20 -34.67
CA GLY A 521 -24.10 -33.67 -34.99
C GLY A 521 -24.03 -32.14 -34.91
N PRO A 522 -23.08 -31.49 -35.61
CA PRO A 522 -22.88 -30.04 -35.55
C PRO A 522 -24.12 -29.22 -35.91
N LEU A 523 -25.02 -29.75 -36.75
CA LEU A 523 -26.26 -29.08 -37.16
C LEU A 523 -27.21 -28.83 -35.98
N VAL A 524 -27.22 -29.69 -34.96
CA VAL A 524 -28.03 -29.46 -33.74
C VAL A 524 -27.55 -28.20 -33.01
N GLY A 525 -26.23 -28.02 -32.89
CA GLY A 525 -25.63 -26.83 -32.29
C GLY A 525 -25.92 -25.56 -33.09
N GLN A 526 -25.89 -25.65 -34.43
CA GLN A 526 -26.26 -24.54 -35.31
C GLN A 526 -27.74 -24.16 -35.18
N ALA A 527 -28.64 -25.14 -35.13
CA ALA A 527 -30.07 -24.93 -34.93
C ALA A 527 -30.35 -24.27 -33.57
N LEU A 528 -29.77 -24.78 -32.48
CA LEU A 528 -29.89 -24.16 -31.15
C LEU A 528 -29.32 -22.74 -31.12
N GLY A 529 -28.24 -22.50 -31.87
CA GLY A 529 -27.66 -21.17 -32.06
C GLY A 529 -28.62 -20.21 -32.75
N LEU A 530 -29.22 -20.64 -33.88
CA LEU A 530 -30.24 -19.88 -34.61
C LEU A 530 -31.44 -19.55 -33.72
N LEU A 531 -31.98 -20.54 -33.00
CA LEU A 531 -33.14 -20.37 -32.14
C LEU A 531 -32.87 -19.35 -31.03
N ARG A 532 -31.72 -19.46 -30.36
CA ARG A 532 -31.27 -18.45 -29.38
C ARG A 532 -31.19 -17.06 -30.01
N ASP A 533 -30.65 -16.94 -31.22
CA ASP A 533 -30.48 -15.64 -31.88
C ASP A 533 -31.84 -15.03 -32.29
N LEU A 534 -32.80 -15.86 -32.73
CA LEU A 534 -34.19 -15.44 -32.97
C LEU A 534 -34.90 -15.01 -31.68
N ARG A 535 -34.63 -15.67 -30.56
CA ARG A 535 -35.14 -15.26 -29.24
C ARG A 535 -34.57 -13.93 -28.80
N LEU A 536 -33.26 -13.73 -28.95
CA LEU A 536 -32.59 -12.46 -28.64
C LEU A 536 -33.19 -11.30 -29.46
N ASP A 537 -33.54 -11.55 -30.72
CA ASP A 537 -34.17 -10.55 -31.58
C ASP A 537 -35.70 -10.42 -31.37
N GLY A 538 -36.28 -11.14 -30.40
CA GLY A 538 -37.70 -11.09 -30.06
C GLY A 538 -38.63 -11.68 -31.13
N ARG A 539 -38.09 -12.40 -32.11
CA ARG A 539 -38.84 -13.01 -33.24
C ARG A 539 -39.51 -14.32 -32.86
N VAL A 540 -39.04 -14.96 -31.79
CA VAL A 540 -39.50 -16.25 -31.27
C VAL A 540 -39.65 -16.11 -29.77
N ARG A 541 -40.81 -16.50 -29.22
CA ARG A 541 -41.08 -16.43 -27.77
C ARG A 541 -41.51 -17.77 -27.19
N THR A 542 -42.15 -18.62 -27.99
CA THR A 542 -42.73 -19.90 -27.56
C THR A 542 -42.00 -21.11 -28.15
N LEU A 543 -42.22 -22.30 -27.59
CA LEU A 543 -41.75 -23.57 -28.17
C LEU A 543 -42.35 -23.84 -29.55
N SER A 544 -43.57 -23.36 -29.82
CA SER A 544 -44.21 -23.49 -31.13
C SER A 544 -43.47 -22.68 -32.18
N ASP A 545 -43.11 -21.43 -31.86
CA ASP A 545 -42.33 -20.55 -32.72
C ASP A 545 -40.97 -21.17 -33.07
N GLU A 546 -40.31 -21.81 -32.09
CA GLU A 546 -39.03 -22.49 -32.32
C GLU A 546 -39.15 -23.68 -33.26
N ARG A 547 -40.18 -24.52 -33.09
CA ARG A 547 -40.44 -25.66 -33.99
C ARG A 547 -40.67 -25.20 -35.43
N ALA A 548 -41.45 -24.14 -35.62
CA ALA A 548 -41.66 -23.54 -36.93
C ALA A 548 -40.35 -23.01 -37.54
N ALA A 549 -39.54 -22.29 -36.75
CA ALA A 549 -38.26 -21.75 -37.20
C ALA A 549 -37.24 -22.85 -37.58
N VAL A 550 -37.20 -23.97 -36.85
CA VAL A 550 -36.36 -25.12 -37.21
C VAL A 550 -36.81 -25.75 -38.53
N ALA A 551 -38.12 -25.92 -38.73
CA ALA A 551 -38.66 -26.47 -39.98
C ALA A 551 -38.34 -25.58 -41.19
N ASP A 552 -38.47 -24.25 -41.04
CA ASP A 552 -38.08 -23.28 -42.07
C ASP A 552 -36.59 -23.35 -42.39
N TRP A 553 -35.74 -23.43 -41.36
CA TRP A 553 -34.31 -23.53 -41.51
C TRP A 553 -33.87 -24.82 -42.21
N MET A 554 -34.48 -25.96 -41.86
CA MET A 554 -34.24 -27.25 -42.52
C MET A 554 -34.66 -27.24 -43.99
N ARG A 555 -35.82 -26.65 -44.33
CA ARG A 555 -36.23 -26.46 -45.72
C ARG A 555 -35.19 -25.67 -46.51
N ALA A 556 -34.68 -24.59 -45.94
CA ALA A 556 -33.67 -23.75 -46.57
C ALA A 556 -32.33 -24.49 -46.78
N LEU A 557 -31.92 -25.36 -45.84
CA LEU A 557 -30.72 -26.19 -45.98
C LEU A 557 -30.86 -27.26 -47.06
N SER A 558 -32.02 -27.91 -47.14
CA SER A 558 -32.30 -28.91 -48.19
C SER A 558 -32.24 -28.30 -49.59
N MET A 559 -32.68 -27.04 -49.75
CA MET A 559 -32.61 -26.32 -51.01
C MET A 559 -31.18 -25.90 -51.40
N LYS A 560 -30.26 -25.78 -50.44
CA LYS A 560 -28.86 -25.39 -50.68
C LYS A 560 -27.91 -26.57 -50.90
N GLY A 561 -28.35 -27.80 -50.67
CA GLY A 561 -27.52 -29.00 -50.83
C GLY A 561 -26.61 -29.33 -49.64
N ASP A 562 -26.73 -28.59 -48.52
CA ASP A 562 -25.86 -28.68 -47.34
C ASP A 562 -26.20 -29.85 -46.38
N LEU A 563 -27.17 -30.71 -46.75
CA LEU A 563 -27.66 -31.84 -45.93
C LEU A 563 -27.18 -33.22 -46.41
N ARG A 564 -26.21 -33.30 -47.31
CA ARG A 564 -25.64 -34.56 -47.83
C ARG A 564 -24.42 -35.02 -47.06
#